data_AF-A0A524CTY6-F1
#
_entry.id   AF-A0A524CTY6-F1
#
_cell.length_a   1.000
_cell.length_b   1.000
_cell.length_c   1.000
_cell.angle_alpha   90.00
_cell.angle_beta   90.00
_cell.angle_gamma   90.00
#
_symmetry.space_group_name_H-M   'P 1'
#
loop_
_entity.id
_entity.type
_entity.pdbx_description
1 polymer ?
#
loop_
_entity_poly.entity_id
_entity_poly.type
_entity_poly.pdbx_seq_one_letter_code
_entity_poly.pdbx_strand_id
1 'polypeptide(L)'
;MKLPKRDEYSVKDLMNDLKKVNPSPNVMRQVGTELVYFEWSCCRQSLGDDHTVTKHLGELLEFMQKEYENQLIQGELWRSKDTPRSAINDFVRDRPDEFMEHVLDRSVEYIQRLLKSVAELRKKEKKQYKKLEKAVRAEIKEDPENPELWNKLRLLLWMVGKHSEASKAFRNARKLGWSSEKSELVAI
;
A
#
# COMPACT_ATOMS: atom_id res chain seq x y z
N MET A 1 -3.01 -16.45 -6.75
CA MET A 1 -1.70 -16.26 -6.09
C MET A 1 -1.51 -17.40 -5.11
N LYS A 2 -0.37 -18.08 -5.15
CA LYS A 2 -0.02 -19.13 -4.18
C LYS A 2 1.02 -18.53 -3.22
N LEU A 3 0.69 -18.45 -1.94
CA LEU A 3 1.66 -18.04 -0.92
C LEU A 3 2.65 -19.20 -0.68
N PRO A 4 3.93 -18.92 -0.40
CA PRO A 4 4.88 -19.94 0.03
C PRO A 4 4.38 -20.62 1.30
N LYS A 5 4.68 -21.91 1.45
CA LYS A 5 4.64 -22.55 2.76
C LYS A 5 5.92 -22.16 3.50
N ARG A 6 5.80 -21.86 4.78
CA ARG A 6 6.89 -21.46 5.66
C ARG A 6 6.67 -22.09 7.02
N ASP A 7 7.76 -22.33 7.73
CA ASP A 7 7.74 -22.85 9.10
C ASP A 7 7.81 -21.72 10.14
N GLU A 8 8.26 -20.53 9.72
CA GLU A 8 8.23 -19.27 10.46
C GLU A 8 8.04 -18.10 9.50
N TYR A 9 7.79 -16.90 10.03
CA TYR A 9 7.69 -15.68 9.23
C TYR A 9 8.60 -14.60 9.83
N SER A 10 9.61 -14.17 9.09
CA SER A 10 10.32 -12.93 9.39
C SER A 10 9.61 -11.71 8.79
N VAL A 11 10.02 -10.50 9.21
CA VAL A 11 9.60 -9.25 8.58
C VAL A 11 9.87 -9.29 7.07
N LYS A 12 11.06 -9.73 6.65
CA LYS A 12 11.42 -9.88 5.23
C LYS A 12 10.44 -10.77 4.46
N ASP A 13 10.01 -11.87 5.08
CA ASP A 13 9.07 -12.79 4.47
C ASP A 13 7.68 -12.20 4.31
N LEU A 14 7.21 -11.46 5.32
CA LEU A 14 5.98 -10.69 5.23
C LEU A 14 6.03 -9.68 4.08
N MET A 15 7.10 -8.88 4.00
CA MET A 15 7.25 -7.88 2.94
C MET A 15 7.30 -8.51 1.55
N ASN A 16 7.95 -9.66 1.39
CA ASN A 16 8.02 -10.39 0.13
C ASN A 16 6.67 -10.96 -0.30
N ASP A 17 5.86 -11.44 0.63
CA ASP A 17 4.53 -11.94 0.33
C ASP A 17 3.54 -10.79 0.06
N LEU A 18 3.65 -9.65 0.75
CA LEU A 18 2.89 -8.43 0.44
C LEU A 18 3.17 -7.93 -0.98
N LYS A 19 4.42 -7.95 -1.45
CA LYS A 19 4.75 -7.60 -2.84
C LYS A 19 3.95 -8.45 -3.86
N LYS A 20 3.64 -9.70 -3.53
CA LYS A 20 2.82 -10.60 -4.38
C LYS A 20 1.33 -10.27 -4.30
N VAL A 21 0.85 -9.88 -3.11
CA VAL A 21 -0.54 -9.40 -2.89
C VAL A 21 -0.82 -8.15 -3.71
N ASN A 22 0.20 -7.30 -3.93
CA ASN A 22 0.09 -6.03 -4.64
C ASN A 22 -0.91 -5.08 -3.94
N PRO A 23 -0.63 -4.68 -2.68
CA PRO A 23 -1.62 -4.13 -1.75
C PRO A 23 -2.18 -2.77 -2.19
N SER A 24 -3.45 -2.54 -1.91
CA SER A 24 -4.05 -1.20 -1.83
C SER A 24 -3.70 -0.56 -0.47
N PRO A 25 -3.97 0.75 -0.27
CA PRO A 25 -3.85 1.37 1.05
C PRO A 25 -4.64 0.65 2.14
N ASN A 26 -5.87 0.26 1.85
CA ASN A 26 -6.72 -0.50 2.79
C ASN A 26 -6.10 -1.84 3.18
N VAL A 27 -5.60 -2.61 2.21
CA VAL A 27 -4.90 -3.88 2.49
C VAL A 27 -3.63 -3.65 3.31
N MET A 28 -2.86 -2.60 3.00
CA MET A 28 -1.65 -2.26 3.75
C MET A 28 -2.00 -1.93 5.21
N ARG A 29 -3.00 -1.07 5.43
CA ARG A 29 -3.48 -0.67 6.76
C ARG A 29 -3.98 -1.87 7.55
N GLN A 30 -4.75 -2.77 6.92
CA GLN A 30 -5.26 -3.97 7.59
C GLN A 30 -4.13 -4.86 8.12
N VAL A 31 -3.10 -5.10 7.31
CA VAL A 31 -1.93 -5.89 7.76
C VAL A 31 -1.13 -5.16 8.83
N GLY A 32 -0.95 -3.84 8.68
CA GLY A 32 -0.33 -3.00 9.71
C GLY A 32 -1.04 -3.13 11.06
N THR A 33 -2.37 -3.01 11.07
CA THR A 33 -3.18 -3.06 12.29
C THR A 33 -3.29 -4.46 12.90
N GLU A 34 -3.52 -5.50 12.09
CA GLU A 34 -3.78 -6.85 12.62
C GLU A 34 -2.49 -7.61 13.00
N LEU A 35 -1.37 -7.31 12.34
CA LEU A 35 -0.11 -8.04 12.52
C LEU A 35 1.00 -7.14 13.08
N VAL A 36 1.36 -6.06 12.38
CA VAL A 36 2.54 -5.26 12.75
C VAL A 36 2.35 -4.51 14.06
N TYR A 37 1.15 -3.99 14.34
CA TYR A 37 0.84 -3.34 15.61
C TYR A 37 0.98 -4.30 16.80
N PHE A 38 0.52 -5.54 16.65
CA PHE A 38 0.70 -6.57 17.68
C PHE A 38 2.17 -6.84 17.91
N GLU A 39 2.94 -7.07 16.84
CA GLU A 39 4.37 -7.36 16.92
C GLU A 39 5.15 -6.22 17.59
N TRP A 40 4.90 -4.99 17.14
CA TRP A 40 5.48 -3.79 17.72
C TRP A 40 5.15 -3.67 19.20
N SER A 41 3.90 -3.94 19.59
CA SER A 41 3.48 -3.90 21.00
C SER A 41 4.20 -4.95 21.86
N CYS A 42 4.39 -6.17 21.35
CA CYS A 42 5.18 -7.19 22.02
C CYS A 42 6.64 -6.76 22.19
N CYS A 43 7.29 -6.31 21.11
CA CYS A 43 8.69 -5.87 21.12
C CYS A 43 8.91 -4.66 22.04
N ARG A 44 7.95 -3.72 22.11
CA ARG A 44 8.01 -2.61 23.08
C ARG A 44 8.04 -3.09 24.52
N GLN A 45 7.24 -4.10 24.86
CA GLN A 45 7.17 -4.64 26.21
C GLN A 45 8.40 -5.49 26.56
N SER A 46 8.93 -6.26 25.61
CA SER A 46 10.02 -7.21 25.86
C SER A 46 11.42 -6.63 25.65
N LEU A 47 11.61 -5.82 24.61
CA LEU A 47 12.90 -5.26 24.19
C LEU A 47 13.06 -3.78 24.55
N GLY A 48 11.95 -3.08 24.81
CA GLY A 48 11.91 -1.65 25.07
C GLY A 48 11.82 -0.79 23.80
N ASP A 49 11.45 0.48 23.99
CA ASP A 49 11.19 1.45 22.91
C ASP A 49 12.46 1.80 22.11
N ASP A 50 13.63 1.72 22.73
CA ASP A 50 14.89 2.12 22.12
C ASP A 50 15.56 1.04 21.27
N HIS A 51 15.08 -0.21 21.35
CA HIS A 51 15.62 -1.34 20.63
C HIS A 51 15.45 -1.20 19.11
N THR A 52 16.44 -1.64 18.33
CA THR A 52 16.48 -1.54 16.85
C THR A 52 15.21 -2.09 16.20
N VAL A 53 14.83 -3.32 16.56
CA VAL A 53 13.62 -3.99 16.05
C VAL A 53 12.37 -3.20 16.38
N THR A 54 12.22 -2.75 17.63
CA THR A 54 11.04 -1.99 18.09
C THR A 54 10.89 -0.68 17.32
N LYS A 55 11.98 0.07 17.12
CA LYS A 55 11.98 1.32 16.34
C LYS A 55 11.52 1.08 14.90
N HIS A 56 12.14 0.13 14.21
CA HIS A 56 11.80 -0.14 12.82
C HIS A 56 10.43 -0.81 12.61
N LEU A 57 9.92 -1.56 13.59
CA LEU A 57 8.52 -2.00 13.59
C LEU A 57 7.55 -0.82 13.73
N GLY A 58 7.90 0.20 14.52
CA GLY A 58 7.13 1.44 14.62
C GLY A 58 7.11 2.21 13.31
N GLU A 59 8.25 2.32 12.63
CA GLU A 59 8.35 2.92 11.30
C GLU A 59 7.56 2.12 10.24
N LEU A 60 7.62 0.78 10.29
CA LEU A 60 6.81 -0.07 9.41
C LEU A 60 5.32 0.16 9.65
N LEU A 61 4.90 0.24 10.91
CA LEU A 61 3.51 0.52 11.26
C LEU A 61 3.05 1.86 10.71
N GLU A 62 3.83 2.93 10.89
CA GLU A 62 3.53 4.27 10.35
C GLU A 62 3.44 4.25 8.82
N PHE A 63 4.39 3.59 8.15
CA PHE A 63 4.38 3.40 6.71
C PHE A 63 3.08 2.72 6.24
N MET A 64 2.70 1.63 6.90
CA MET A 64 1.53 0.83 6.52
C MET A 64 0.19 1.51 6.81
N GLN A 65 0.13 2.32 7.87
CA GLN A 65 -1.12 2.95 8.31
C GLN A 65 -1.37 4.33 7.72
N LYS A 66 -0.31 5.07 7.37
CA LYS A 66 -0.42 6.47 6.92
C LYS A 66 0.41 6.77 5.68
N GLU A 67 1.72 6.60 5.72
CA GLU A 67 2.60 7.15 4.68
C GLU A 67 2.30 6.58 3.30
N TYR A 68 2.06 5.27 3.19
CA TYR A 68 1.78 4.62 1.92
C TYR A 68 0.55 5.19 1.19
N GLU A 69 -0.49 5.52 1.94
CA GLU A 69 -1.68 6.18 1.41
C GLU A 69 -1.40 7.64 1.04
N ASN A 70 -0.70 8.35 1.91
CA ASN A 70 -0.33 9.75 1.70
C ASN A 70 0.49 9.93 0.43
N GLN A 71 1.48 9.06 0.17
CA GLN A 71 2.27 9.10 -1.06
C GLN A 71 1.40 8.98 -2.32
N LEU A 72 0.25 8.28 -2.28
CA LEU A 72 -0.68 8.23 -3.40
C LEU A 72 -1.48 9.53 -3.53
N ILE A 73 -2.07 9.99 -2.44
CA ILE A 73 -2.97 11.15 -2.39
C ILE A 73 -2.20 12.41 -2.78
N GLN A 74 -0.99 12.59 -2.26
CA GLN A 74 -0.11 13.71 -2.57
C GLN A 74 0.46 13.65 -4.00
N GLY A 75 0.22 12.56 -4.72
CA GLY A 75 0.67 12.40 -6.09
C GLY A 75 2.16 12.09 -6.21
N GLU A 76 2.77 11.50 -5.18
CA GLU A 76 4.18 11.10 -5.19
C GLU A 76 4.38 9.77 -5.94
N LEU A 77 3.44 8.82 -5.79
CA LEU A 77 3.40 7.57 -6.56
C LEU A 77 2.66 7.74 -7.89
N TRP A 78 3.25 8.52 -8.80
CA TRP A 78 2.62 8.86 -10.09
C TRP A 78 3.35 8.35 -11.32
N ARG A 79 4.63 7.99 -11.22
CA ARG A 79 5.39 7.48 -12.37
C ARG A 79 4.95 6.05 -12.66
N SER A 80 5.17 5.61 -13.91
CA SER A 80 4.79 4.24 -14.30
C SER A 80 5.52 3.14 -13.52
N LYS A 81 6.70 3.45 -12.95
CA LYS A 81 7.48 2.56 -12.09
C LYS A 81 7.04 2.57 -10.62
N ASP A 82 6.25 3.56 -10.22
CA ASP A 82 5.79 3.73 -8.84
C ASP A 82 4.61 2.76 -8.62
N THR A 83 4.93 1.60 -8.07
CA THR A 83 4.01 0.48 -7.85
C THR A 83 3.99 0.11 -6.37
N PRO A 84 3.01 -0.67 -5.89
CA PRO A 84 3.04 -1.21 -4.52
C PRO A 84 4.35 -1.94 -4.21
N ARG A 85 4.90 -2.67 -5.20
CA ARG A 85 6.19 -3.35 -5.06
C ARG A 85 7.35 -2.38 -4.90
N SER A 86 7.38 -1.28 -5.65
CA SER A 86 8.46 -0.30 -5.54
C SER A 86 8.39 0.46 -4.22
N ALA A 87 7.19 0.86 -3.78
CA ALA A 87 7.01 1.51 -2.48
C ALA A 87 7.47 0.61 -1.32
N ILE A 88 7.12 -0.68 -1.35
CA ILE A 88 7.66 -1.65 -0.37
C ILE A 88 9.19 -1.76 -0.50
N ASN A 89 9.73 -1.83 -1.71
CA ASN A 89 11.18 -1.91 -1.91
C ASN A 89 11.89 -0.66 -1.37
N ASP A 90 11.31 0.52 -1.54
CA ASP A 90 11.85 1.78 -1.04
C ASP A 90 11.82 1.81 0.49
N PHE A 91 10.77 1.29 1.13
CA PHE A 91 10.69 1.17 2.59
C PHE A 91 11.73 0.20 3.17
N VAL A 92 11.90 -0.98 2.56
CA VAL A 92 12.83 -2.01 3.09
C VAL A 92 14.29 -1.76 2.72
N ARG A 93 14.56 -0.80 1.84
CA ARG A 93 15.92 -0.47 1.42
C ARG A 93 16.70 0.04 2.63
N ASP A 94 17.93 -0.45 2.78
CA ASP A 94 18.89 -0.05 3.82
C ASP A 94 18.39 -0.24 5.26
N ARG A 95 17.42 -1.16 5.47
CA ARG A 95 16.98 -1.56 6.81
C ARG A 95 17.96 -2.56 7.44
N PRO A 96 18.18 -2.52 8.76
CA PRO A 96 19.08 -3.45 9.44
C PRO A 96 18.64 -4.91 9.26
N ASP A 97 19.62 -5.82 9.10
CA ASP A 97 19.36 -7.26 9.02
C ASP A 97 18.65 -7.78 10.28
N GLU A 98 18.99 -7.25 11.45
CA GLU A 98 18.33 -7.57 12.72
C GLU A 98 16.80 -7.35 12.65
N PHE A 99 16.36 -6.25 12.05
CA PHE A 99 14.94 -5.98 11.84
C PHE A 99 14.34 -6.86 10.74
N MET A 100 15.06 -7.04 9.63
CA MET A 100 14.55 -7.78 8.48
C MET A 100 14.38 -9.28 8.77
N GLU A 101 15.30 -9.86 9.55
CA GLU A 101 15.28 -11.26 9.95
C GLU A 101 14.55 -11.51 11.28
N HIS A 102 14.02 -10.46 11.92
CA HIS A 102 13.16 -10.59 13.11
C HIS A 102 11.95 -11.48 12.80
N VAL A 103 11.80 -12.55 13.59
CA VAL A 103 10.70 -13.51 13.47
C VAL A 103 9.48 -12.97 14.21
N LEU A 104 8.34 -12.99 13.53
CA LEU A 104 7.07 -12.50 14.05
C LEU A 104 6.49 -13.49 15.07
N ASP A 105 5.98 -12.99 16.19
CA ASP A 105 5.41 -13.77 17.29
C ASP A 105 4.09 -14.46 16.92
N ARG A 106 3.33 -13.90 15.98
CA ARG A 106 2.07 -14.51 15.52
C ARG A 106 2.34 -15.84 14.83
N SER A 107 1.53 -16.85 15.15
CA SER A 107 1.66 -18.17 14.51
C SER A 107 1.59 -18.09 12.98
N VAL A 108 2.30 -18.98 12.32
CA VAL A 108 2.33 -19.09 10.86
C VAL A 108 0.93 -19.24 10.28
N GLU A 109 0.05 -20.02 10.92
CA GLU A 109 -1.34 -20.23 10.48
C GLU A 109 -2.12 -18.92 10.51
N TYR A 110 -1.93 -18.10 11.54
CA TYR A 110 -2.55 -16.79 11.65
C TYR A 110 -2.09 -15.89 10.51
N ILE A 111 -0.78 -15.76 10.30
CA ILE A 111 -0.20 -14.90 9.27
C ILE A 111 -0.64 -15.36 7.87
N GLN A 112 -0.59 -16.66 7.58
CA GLN A 112 -1.05 -17.20 6.30
C GLN A 112 -2.54 -16.97 6.07
N ARG A 113 -3.37 -17.10 7.11
CA ARG A 113 -4.81 -16.83 7.02
C ARG A 113 -5.07 -15.35 6.74
N LEU A 114 -4.38 -14.45 7.44
CA LEU A 114 -4.45 -13.01 7.19
C LEU A 114 -4.04 -12.68 5.74
N LEU A 115 -2.87 -13.16 5.29
CA LEU A 115 -2.39 -12.92 3.94
C LEU A 115 -3.33 -13.46 2.85
N LYS A 116 -3.95 -14.64 3.08
CA LYS A 116 -5.00 -15.16 2.19
C LYS A 116 -6.23 -14.25 2.19
N SER A 117 -6.70 -13.83 3.37
CA SER A 117 -7.86 -12.94 3.51
C SER A 117 -7.66 -11.62 2.76
N VAL A 118 -6.54 -10.95 2.99
CA VAL A 118 -6.25 -9.66 2.32
C VAL A 118 -6.00 -9.83 0.82
N ALA A 119 -5.48 -10.98 0.39
CA ALA A 119 -5.38 -11.29 -1.04
C ALA A 119 -6.76 -11.44 -1.70
N GLU A 120 -7.74 -12.05 -1.04
CA GLU A 120 -9.11 -12.12 -1.53
C GLU A 120 -9.81 -10.75 -1.51
N LEU A 121 -9.63 -9.97 -0.44
CA LEU A 121 -10.10 -8.59 -0.38
C LEU A 121 -9.55 -7.78 -1.55
N ARG A 122 -8.24 -7.89 -1.81
CA ARG A 122 -7.57 -7.18 -2.89
C ARG A 122 -8.15 -7.52 -4.27
N LYS A 123 -8.52 -8.78 -4.51
CA LYS A 123 -9.20 -9.18 -5.76
C LYS A 123 -10.58 -8.53 -5.88
N LYS A 124 -11.35 -8.47 -4.79
CA LYS A 124 -12.67 -7.82 -4.77
C LYS A 124 -12.54 -6.32 -5.05
N GLU A 125 -11.60 -5.65 -4.39
CA GLU A 125 -11.26 -4.24 -4.63
C GLU A 125 -10.92 -3.98 -6.09
N LYS A 126 -10.03 -4.77 -6.71
CA LYS A 126 -9.72 -4.62 -8.15
C LYS A 126 -10.96 -4.69 -9.03
N LYS A 127 -11.91 -5.57 -8.71
CA LYS A 127 -13.17 -5.69 -9.48
C LYS A 127 -14.04 -4.45 -9.31
N GLN A 128 -14.12 -3.90 -8.10
CA GLN A 128 -14.89 -2.68 -7.81
C GLN A 128 -14.24 -1.45 -8.45
N TYR A 129 -12.94 -1.25 -8.28
CA TYR A 129 -12.21 -0.13 -8.89
C TYR A 129 -12.27 -0.14 -10.42
N LYS A 130 -12.29 -1.30 -11.07
CA LYS A 130 -12.53 -1.39 -12.52
C LYS A 130 -13.90 -0.89 -12.96
N LYS A 131 -14.94 -1.04 -12.12
CA LYS A 131 -16.27 -0.49 -12.41
C LYS A 131 -16.27 1.02 -12.26
N LEU A 132 -15.68 1.52 -11.16
CA LEU A 132 -15.52 2.94 -10.91
C LEU A 132 -14.67 3.62 -11.99
N GLU A 133 -13.59 2.96 -12.46
CA GLU A 133 -12.76 3.45 -13.56
C GLU A 133 -13.60 3.74 -14.81
N LYS A 134 -14.56 2.87 -15.15
CA LYS A 134 -15.45 3.06 -16.30
C LYS A 134 -16.40 4.24 -16.12
N ALA A 135 -16.94 4.41 -14.91
CA ALA A 135 -17.83 5.54 -14.59
C ALA A 135 -17.08 6.88 -14.70
N VAL A 136 -15.90 6.97 -14.08
CA VAL A 136 -15.06 8.18 -14.15
C VAL A 136 -14.63 8.49 -15.58
N ARG A 137 -14.36 7.48 -16.41
CA ARG A 137 -14.10 7.70 -17.85
C ARG A 137 -15.30 8.25 -18.62
N ALA A 138 -16.53 7.97 -18.18
CA ALA A 138 -17.72 8.58 -18.77
C ALA A 138 -17.85 10.04 -18.30
N GLU A 139 -17.64 10.32 -17.02
CA GLU A 139 -17.62 11.69 -16.47
C GLU A 139 -16.59 12.58 -17.19
N ILE A 140 -15.38 12.05 -17.45
CA ILE A 140 -14.33 12.78 -18.20
C ILE A 140 -14.75 13.12 -19.64
N LYS A 141 -15.67 12.35 -20.26
CA LYS A 141 -16.15 12.70 -21.61
C LYS A 141 -17.08 13.92 -21.57
N GLU A 142 -17.86 14.04 -20.51
CA GLU A 142 -18.78 15.17 -20.30
C GLU A 142 -18.03 16.42 -19.80
N ASP A 143 -17.01 16.23 -18.96
CA ASP A 143 -16.20 17.30 -18.37
C ASP A 143 -14.69 16.98 -18.48
N PRO A 144 -14.09 17.13 -19.68
CA PRO A 144 -12.70 16.75 -19.93
C PRO A 144 -11.67 17.69 -19.30
N GLU A 145 -12.07 18.90 -18.91
CA GLU A 145 -11.18 19.92 -18.36
C GLU A 145 -11.08 19.87 -16.83
N ASN A 146 -11.85 19.00 -16.18
CA ASN A 146 -11.86 18.89 -14.73
C ASN A 146 -10.65 18.11 -14.19
N PRO A 147 -9.71 18.77 -13.49
CA PRO A 147 -8.49 18.14 -12.98
C PRO A 147 -8.76 17.02 -11.97
N GLU A 148 -9.83 17.11 -11.17
CA GLU A 148 -10.17 16.11 -10.14
C GLU A 148 -10.63 14.79 -10.76
N LEU A 149 -11.35 14.82 -11.88
CA LEU A 149 -11.74 13.60 -12.60
C LEU A 149 -10.51 12.84 -13.12
N TRP A 150 -9.51 13.56 -13.64
CA TRP A 150 -8.25 12.96 -14.06
C TRP A 150 -7.43 12.41 -12.89
N ASN A 151 -7.43 13.09 -11.73
CA ASN A 151 -6.79 12.57 -10.52
C ASN A 151 -7.51 11.32 -9.97
N LYS A 152 -8.85 11.32 -9.93
CA LYS A 152 -9.65 10.16 -9.55
C LYS A 152 -9.38 8.98 -10.49
N LEU A 153 -9.32 9.24 -11.80
CA LEU A 153 -8.97 8.21 -12.79
C LEU A 153 -7.57 7.66 -12.53
N ARG A 154 -6.57 8.51 -12.25
CA ARG A 154 -5.21 8.06 -11.91
C ARG A 154 -5.24 7.09 -10.73
N LEU A 155 -5.90 7.44 -9.64
CA LEU A 155 -5.92 6.62 -8.42
C LEU A 155 -6.57 5.26 -8.69
N LEU A 156 -7.72 5.25 -9.37
CA LEU A 156 -8.39 4.01 -9.77
C LEU A 156 -7.51 3.14 -10.68
N LEU A 157 -6.85 3.74 -11.67
CA LEU A 157 -5.92 3.05 -12.56
C LEU A 157 -4.74 2.45 -11.80
N TRP A 158 -4.17 3.20 -10.86
CA TRP A 158 -3.10 2.71 -10.01
C TRP A 158 -3.56 1.54 -9.14
N MET A 159 -4.74 1.66 -8.53
CA MET A 159 -5.37 0.62 -7.71
C MET A 159 -5.75 -0.63 -8.48
N VAL A 160 -5.96 -0.59 -9.80
CA VAL A 160 -6.16 -1.80 -10.61
C VAL A 160 -4.86 -2.38 -11.17
N GLY A 161 -3.74 -1.65 -11.05
CA GLY A 161 -2.41 -2.04 -11.51
C GLY A 161 -2.03 -1.53 -12.91
N LYS A 162 -2.78 -0.57 -13.47
CA LYS A 162 -2.52 0.07 -14.77
C LYS A 162 -1.62 1.30 -14.60
N HIS A 163 -0.41 1.11 -14.06
CA HIS A 163 0.46 2.22 -13.64
C HIS A 163 0.90 3.16 -14.78
N SER A 164 1.06 2.66 -16.01
CA SER A 164 1.37 3.49 -17.18
C SER A 164 0.22 4.45 -17.53
N GLU A 165 -1.01 3.96 -17.53
CA GLU A 165 -2.19 4.80 -17.75
C GLU A 165 -2.42 5.76 -16.58
N ALA A 166 -2.22 5.30 -15.34
CA ALA A 166 -2.31 6.15 -14.15
C ALA A 166 -1.36 7.36 -14.26
N SER A 167 -0.12 7.11 -14.70
CA SER A 167 0.87 8.17 -14.92
C SER A 167 0.44 9.18 -15.99
N LYS A 168 -0.20 8.71 -17.08
CA LYS A 168 -0.76 9.60 -18.10
C LYS A 168 -1.91 10.44 -17.54
N ALA A 169 -2.83 9.82 -16.79
CA ALA A 169 -3.94 10.52 -16.15
C ALA A 169 -3.44 11.57 -15.15
N PHE A 170 -2.39 11.29 -14.37
CA PHE A 170 -1.76 12.29 -13.50
C PHE A 170 -1.22 13.49 -14.26
N ARG A 171 -0.50 13.25 -15.37
CA ARG A 171 0.03 14.33 -16.19
C ARG A 171 -1.08 15.22 -16.74
N ASN A 172 -2.22 14.63 -17.13
CA ASN A 172 -3.39 15.39 -17.55
C ASN A 172 -3.97 16.21 -16.38
N ALA A 173 -4.18 15.59 -15.21
CA ALA A 173 -4.64 16.30 -14.02
C ALA A 173 -3.74 17.50 -13.68
N ARG A 174 -2.41 17.31 -13.66
CA ARG A 174 -1.43 18.38 -13.41
C ARG A 174 -1.47 19.49 -14.46
N LYS A 175 -1.62 19.14 -15.75
CA LYS A 175 -1.77 20.14 -16.83
C LYS A 175 -3.02 20.99 -16.67
N LEU A 176 -4.09 20.40 -16.14
CA LEU A 176 -5.37 21.07 -15.86
C LEU A 176 -5.41 21.76 -14.49
N GLY A 177 -4.26 21.85 -13.79
CA GLY A 177 -4.14 22.60 -12.55
C GLY A 177 -4.38 21.82 -11.26
N TRP A 178 -4.45 20.48 -11.31
CA TRP A 178 -4.55 19.66 -10.10
C TRP A 178 -3.36 19.92 -9.15
N SER A 179 -3.66 20.07 -7.86
CA SER A 179 -2.67 20.09 -6.77
C SER A 179 -3.26 19.43 -5.55
N SER A 180 -2.46 18.68 -4.79
CA SER A 180 -2.92 18.01 -3.58
C SER A 180 -3.48 18.97 -2.53
N GLU A 181 -2.95 20.20 -2.43
CA GLU A 181 -3.44 21.26 -1.55
C GLU A 181 -4.88 21.71 -1.84
N LYS A 182 -5.35 21.51 -3.07
CA LYS A 182 -6.69 21.91 -3.54
C LYS A 182 -7.62 20.72 -3.75
N SER A 183 -7.10 19.51 -3.62
CA SER A 183 -7.87 18.30 -3.90
C SER A 183 -8.84 18.04 -2.75
N GLU A 184 -10.08 17.75 -3.08
CA GLU A 184 -11.11 17.38 -2.10
C GLU A 184 -10.88 15.97 -1.51
N LEU A 185 -10.00 15.18 -2.13
CA LEU A 185 -9.68 13.83 -1.71
C LEU A 185 -8.55 13.83 -0.67
N VAL A 186 -8.89 13.61 0.59
CA VAL A 186 -7.94 13.54 1.71
C VAL A 186 -7.64 12.12 2.20
N ALA A 187 -8.40 11.11 1.75
CA ALA A 187 -8.23 9.69 2.07
C ALA A 187 -8.83 8.81 0.95
N ILE A 188 -8.46 7.52 0.87
CA ILE A 188 -8.97 6.56 -0.13
C ILE A 188 -9.43 5.23 0.49
#